data_AF-A0AAV9ZFJ8-F1
#
_entry.id   AF-A0AAV9ZFJ8-F1
#
_cell.length_a   1.000
_cell.length_b   1.000
_cell.length_c   1.000
_cell.angle_alpha   90.00
_cell.angle_beta   90.00
_cell.angle_gamma   90.00
#
_symmetry.space_group_name_H-M   'P 1'
#
loop_
_entity.id
_entity.type
_entity.pdbx_description
1 polymer ?
#
loop_
_entity_poly.entity_id
_entity_poly.type
_entity_poly.pdbx_seq_one_letter_code
_entity_poly.pdbx_strand_id
1 'polypeptide(L)'
;MPHHPQPSAFVSPTRRRVPMEIYSPGQWKTATANTHLYPPICFDLTGRPRHQGVSMKDLRLKGTAAPIQGAGDPVLGYTGLQRVIFRIMWPGYGHIEWCRAIPVVAPNGAPITRVALAVQIATSFAHFVEKAQYETPSDRSWMVSPNCVRFEHLILISLQNTFEDVWQADVALDIC
;
A
#
# COMPACT_ATOMS: atom_id res chain seq x y z
N MET A 1 18.54 22.41 5.59
CA MET A 1 19.02 21.35 4.68
C MET A 1 17.81 20.60 4.17
N PRO A 2 17.39 20.78 2.90
CA PRO A 2 16.23 20.06 2.38
C PRO A 2 16.58 18.59 2.21
N HIS A 3 15.87 17.71 2.92
CA HIS A 3 15.95 16.26 2.71
C HIS A 3 15.26 15.94 1.37
N HIS A 4 16.03 15.87 0.29
CA HIS A 4 15.58 15.14 -0.90
C HIS A 4 15.53 13.64 -0.54
N PRO A 5 14.39 12.95 -0.70
CA PRO A 5 14.38 11.50 -0.61
C PRO A 5 15.25 10.97 -1.76
N GLN A 6 16.32 10.24 -1.43
CA GLN A 6 17.06 9.49 -2.43
C GLN A 6 16.08 8.54 -3.14
N PRO A 7 16.03 8.51 -4.48
CA PRO A 7 15.27 7.47 -5.16
C PRO A 7 15.92 6.14 -4.80
N SER A 8 15.23 5.32 -4.00
CA SER A 8 15.63 3.94 -3.79
C SER A 8 15.62 3.26 -5.16
N ALA A 9 16.79 3.09 -5.76
CA ALA A 9 16.92 2.42 -7.05
C ALA A 9 16.45 0.97 -6.86
N PHE A 10 15.38 0.60 -7.56
CA PHE A 10 14.98 -0.79 -7.63
C PHE A 10 16.08 -1.60 -8.33
N VAL A 11 16.28 -2.84 -7.90
CA VAL A 11 17.23 -3.76 -8.57
C VAL A 11 16.72 -4.09 -9.98
N SER A 12 15.40 -4.20 -10.15
CA SER A 12 14.79 -4.38 -11.46
C SER A 12 14.82 -3.05 -12.25
N PRO A 13 15.37 -3.02 -13.47
CA PRO A 13 15.43 -1.81 -14.29
C PRO A 13 14.06 -1.42 -14.87
N THR A 14 13.12 -2.36 -14.95
CA THR A 14 11.74 -2.13 -15.42
C THR A 14 10.82 -1.67 -14.31
N ARG A 15 11.28 -1.68 -13.06
CA ARG A 15 10.46 -1.32 -11.91
C ARG A 15 10.45 0.19 -11.69
N ARG A 16 9.24 0.75 -11.57
CA ARG A 16 9.03 2.19 -11.31
C ARG A 16 7.96 2.41 -10.26
N ARG A 17 8.16 3.39 -9.39
CA ARG A 17 7.20 3.74 -8.33
C ARG A 17 5.97 4.42 -8.94
N VAL A 18 4.78 4.13 -8.38
CA VAL A 18 3.54 4.80 -8.74
C VAL A 18 3.47 6.14 -7.98
N PRO A 19 3.26 7.29 -8.66
CA PRO A 19 3.20 8.61 -8.02
C PRO A 19 1.83 8.83 -7.38
N MET A 20 1.52 8.09 -6.32
CA MET A 20 0.24 8.24 -5.61
C MET A 20 0.17 9.58 -4.88
N GLU A 21 -0.95 10.26 -5.03
CA GLU A 21 -1.22 11.48 -4.27
C GLU A 21 -1.41 11.13 -2.79
N ILE A 22 -0.69 11.85 -1.92
CA ILE A 22 -0.85 11.72 -0.48
C ILE A 22 -2.18 12.33 -0.10
N TYR A 23 -3.01 11.56 0.60
CA TYR A 23 -4.27 12.03 1.13
C TYR A 23 -4.02 13.16 2.13
N SER A 24 -4.50 14.35 1.79
CA SER A 24 -4.68 15.45 2.73
C SER A 24 -6.17 15.62 3.00
N PRO A 25 -6.61 15.64 4.26
CA PRO A 25 -7.98 16.03 4.56
C PRO A 25 -8.18 17.53 4.28
N GLY A 26 -9.45 17.96 4.24
CA GLY A 26 -9.80 19.37 4.08
C GLY A 26 -9.23 20.24 5.21
N GLN A 27 -8.99 21.52 4.90
CA GLN A 27 -8.27 22.48 5.75
C GLN A 27 -8.72 22.49 7.23
N TRP A 28 -10.01 22.31 7.50
CA TRP A 28 -10.56 22.31 8.85
C TRP A 28 -10.12 21.10 9.70
N LYS A 29 -10.01 19.91 9.09
CA LYS A 29 -9.57 18.70 9.80
C LYS A 29 -8.09 18.75 10.11
N THR A 30 -7.28 19.34 9.22
CA THR A 30 -5.85 19.51 9.42
C THR A 30 -5.54 20.40 10.63
N ALA A 31 -6.37 21.40 10.91
CA ALA A 31 -6.18 22.32 12.03
C ALA A 31 -6.41 21.67 13.41
N THR A 32 -7.20 20.59 13.47
CA THR A 32 -7.55 19.89 14.72
C THR A 32 -6.88 18.53 14.88
N ALA A 33 -6.17 18.08 13.85
CA ALA A 33 -5.64 16.73 13.81
C ALA A 33 -4.43 16.54 14.71
N ASN A 34 -4.34 15.34 15.27
CA ASN A 34 -3.10 14.91 15.89
C ASN A 34 -2.06 14.67 14.78
N THR A 35 -0.97 15.42 14.79
CA THR A 35 0.07 15.39 13.74
C THR A 35 1.04 14.23 13.90
N HIS A 36 0.84 13.37 14.90
CA HIS A 36 1.71 12.23 15.14
C HIS A 36 1.49 11.15 14.07
N LEU A 37 2.39 11.13 13.08
CA LEU A 37 2.43 10.08 12.06
C LEU A 37 3.20 8.86 12.57
N TYR A 38 2.65 7.68 12.31
CA TYR A 38 3.31 6.42 12.63
C TYR A 38 4.37 6.05 11.59
N PRO A 39 5.45 5.33 11.99
CA PRO A 39 6.50 4.93 11.07
C PRO A 39 5.97 3.96 9.98
N PRO A 40 6.54 4.02 8.77
CA PRO A 40 6.09 3.19 7.66
C PRO A 40 6.40 1.71 7.90
N ILE A 41 5.50 0.84 7.45
CA ILE A 41 5.66 -0.61 7.50
C ILE A 41 6.18 -1.07 6.15
N CYS A 42 7.45 -1.49 6.08
CA CYS A 42 8.04 -2.01 4.85
C CYS A 42 7.70 -3.50 4.64
N PHE A 43 7.60 -3.90 3.38
CA PHE A 43 7.38 -5.28 2.96
C PHE A 43 8.49 -5.68 1.99
N ASP A 44 9.34 -6.63 2.38
CA ASP A 44 10.42 -7.13 1.54
C ASP A 44 10.48 -8.66 1.65
N LEU A 45 10.98 -9.32 0.61
CA LEU A 45 11.20 -10.77 0.64
C LEU A 45 12.37 -11.13 1.56
N THR A 46 12.25 -12.25 2.27
CA THR A 46 13.35 -12.79 3.10
C THR A 46 14.61 -13.02 2.25
N GLY A 47 15.75 -12.53 2.73
CA GLY A 47 17.05 -12.68 2.04
C GLY A 47 17.23 -11.78 0.83
N ARG A 48 16.34 -10.81 0.56
CA ARG A 48 16.49 -9.80 -0.48
C ARG A 48 16.92 -8.44 0.11
N PRO A 49 17.49 -7.53 -0.70
CA PRO A 49 17.72 -6.16 -0.28
C PRO A 49 16.43 -5.50 0.20
N ARG A 50 16.55 -4.55 1.13
CA ARG A 50 15.41 -3.77 1.62
C ARG A 50 14.84 -2.84 0.55
N HIS A 51 13.58 -2.44 0.73
CA HIS A 51 12.84 -1.52 -0.14
C HIS A 51 12.70 -2.00 -1.59
N GLN A 52 12.72 -3.31 -1.80
CA GLN A 52 12.44 -3.91 -3.10
C GLN A 52 10.96 -4.27 -3.24
N GLY A 53 10.25 -4.48 -2.13
CA GLY A 53 8.85 -4.81 -2.16
C GLY A 53 8.57 -6.30 -2.38
N VAL A 54 7.28 -6.61 -2.44
CA VAL A 54 6.76 -7.96 -2.70
C VAL A 54 5.65 -7.90 -3.76
N SER A 55 5.58 -8.90 -4.64
CA SER A 55 4.52 -8.96 -5.65
C SER A 55 3.16 -9.18 -4.99
N MET A 56 2.18 -8.33 -5.32
CA MET A 56 0.81 -8.48 -4.81
C MET A 56 0.11 -9.74 -5.36
N LYS A 57 0.50 -10.19 -6.56
CA LYS A 57 0.07 -11.48 -7.11
C LYS A 57 0.56 -12.63 -6.24
N ASP A 58 1.85 -12.63 -5.89
CA ASP A 58 2.43 -13.67 -5.02
C ASP A 58 1.78 -13.68 -3.64
N LEU A 59 1.50 -12.50 -3.06
CA LEU A 59 0.77 -12.39 -1.80
C LEU A 59 -0.61 -13.03 -1.89
N ARG A 60 -1.34 -12.81 -2.98
CA ARG A 60 -2.66 -13.41 -3.18
C ARG A 60 -2.62 -14.91 -3.42
N LEU A 61 -1.59 -15.41 -4.10
CA LEU A 61 -1.45 -16.84 -4.40
C LEU A 61 -0.96 -17.64 -3.19
N LYS A 62 0.01 -17.10 -2.43
CA LYS A 62 0.66 -17.80 -1.32
C LYS A 62 0.02 -17.48 0.04
N GLY A 63 -0.77 -16.40 0.13
CA GLY A 63 -1.37 -15.96 1.38
C GLY A 63 -0.32 -15.72 2.47
N THR A 64 -0.58 -16.23 3.67
CA THR A 64 0.33 -16.11 4.82
C THR A 64 1.62 -16.93 4.70
N ALA A 65 1.73 -17.81 3.69
CA ALA A 65 2.95 -18.55 3.39
C ALA A 65 3.94 -17.76 2.50
N ALA A 66 3.61 -16.51 2.12
CA ALA A 66 4.53 -15.66 1.37
C ALA A 66 5.82 -15.39 2.18
N PRO A 67 7.03 -15.52 1.57
CA PRO A 67 8.30 -15.42 2.27
C PRO A 67 8.70 -13.96 2.53
N ILE A 68 7.92 -13.26 3.35
CA ILE A 68 8.15 -11.88 3.76
C ILE A 68 9.13 -11.84 4.94
N GLN A 69 10.09 -10.92 4.91
CA GLN A 69 10.95 -10.63 6.03
C GLN A 69 10.12 -10.16 7.23
N GLY A 70 10.25 -10.85 8.37
CA GLY A 70 9.46 -10.54 9.57
C GLY A 70 7.96 -10.83 9.37
N ALA A 71 7.61 -11.85 8.58
CA ALA A 71 6.21 -12.21 8.27
C ALA A 71 5.32 -12.33 9.51
N GLY A 72 5.84 -12.94 10.59
CA GLY A 72 5.14 -13.15 11.85
C GLY A 72 5.19 -11.96 12.82
N ASP A 73 5.91 -10.88 12.49
CA ASP A 73 6.01 -9.73 13.37
C ASP A 73 4.63 -9.10 13.57
N PRO A 74 4.18 -8.86 14.81
CA PRO A 74 3.01 -8.03 15.04
C PRO A 74 3.31 -6.61 14.57
N VAL A 75 2.42 -6.07 13.74
CA VAL A 75 2.49 -4.69 13.27
C VAL A 75 1.26 -3.93 13.75
N LEU A 76 1.37 -2.60 13.84
CA LEU A 76 0.31 -1.69 14.28
C LEU A 76 -0.20 -1.88 15.72
N GLY A 77 0.21 -2.93 16.45
CA GLY A 77 -0.18 -3.13 17.85
C GLY A 77 0.21 -1.98 18.77
N TYR A 78 1.29 -1.26 18.44
CA TYR A 78 1.76 -0.08 19.18
C TYR A 78 0.89 1.17 18.98
N THR A 79 -0.03 1.17 18.01
CA THR A 79 -0.88 2.33 17.69
C THR A 79 -2.12 2.42 18.57
N GLY A 80 -2.48 1.34 19.26
CA GLY A 80 -3.75 1.23 20.00
C GLY A 80 -5.00 1.15 19.13
N LEU A 81 -4.86 1.22 17.80
CA LEU A 81 -5.97 1.14 16.85
C LEU A 81 -6.52 -0.29 16.76
N GLN A 82 -7.84 -0.40 16.65
CA GLN A 82 -8.52 -1.68 16.37
C GLN A 82 -8.66 -1.94 14.86
N ARG A 83 -8.70 -0.85 14.09
CA ARG A 83 -8.79 -0.85 12.62
C ARG A 83 -8.04 0.35 12.07
N VAL A 84 -7.63 0.26 10.82
CA VAL A 84 -7.11 1.40 10.04
C VAL A 84 -7.96 1.63 8.81
N ILE A 85 -8.04 2.88 8.35
CA ILE A 85 -8.66 3.24 7.07
C ILE A 85 -7.60 3.17 5.98
N PHE A 86 -7.68 2.14 5.15
CA PHE A 86 -6.83 1.98 3.99
C PHE A 86 -7.42 2.69 2.77
N ARG A 87 -6.66 3.62 2.20
CA ARG A 87 -7.07 4.43 1.04
C ARG A 87 -6.17 4.16 -0.16
N ILE A 88 -6.77 4.04 -1.33
CA ILE A 88 -6.05 3.96 -2.62
C ILE A 88 -6.33 5.23 -3.40
N MET A 89 -5.26 5.98 -3.72
CA MET A 89 -5.29 7.20 -4.53
C MET A 89 -4.51 6.95 -5.82
N TRP A 90 -5.09 6.16 -6.73
CA TRP A 90 -4.42 5.76 -7.95
C TRP A 90 -4.37 6.91 -8.97
N PRO A 91 -3.20 7.21 -9.59
CA PRO A 91 -3.08 8.32 -10.53
C PRO A 91 -4.03 8.18 -11.70
N GLY A 92 -4.71 9.28 -12.07
CA GLY A 92 -5.73 9.26 -13.12
C GLY A 92 -7.11 8.77 -12.66
N TYR A 93 -7.25 8.27 -11.43
CA TYR A 93 -8.51 7.74 -10.89
C TYR A 93 -8.92 8.43 -9.59
N GLY A 94 -8.57 9.72 -9.42
CA GLY A 94 -8.95 10.50 -8.23
C GLY A 94 -10.47 10.61 -8.01
N HIS A 95 -11.27 10.38 -9.06
CA HIS A 95 -12.74 10.29 -8.97
C HIS A 95 -13.24 8.99 -8.32
N ILE A 96 -12.40 7.95 -8.23
CA ILE A 96 -12.72 6.72 -7.50
C ILE A 96 -12.34 6.89 -6.04
N GLU A 97 -13.34 7.11 -5.19
CA GLU A 97 -13.13 7.04 -3.74
C GLU A 97 -13.02 5.59 -3.28
N TRP A 98 -11.79 5.09 -3.13
CA TRP A 98 -11.51 3.76 -2.60
C TRP A 98 -10.99 3.82 -1.16
N CYS A 99 -11.89 3.53 -0.21
CA CYS A 99 -11.60 3.45 1.21
C CYS A 99 -12.10 2.11 1.77
N ARG A 100 -11.26 1.44 2.56
CA ARG A 100 -11.61 0.17 3.24
C ARG A 100 -11.07 0.17 4.66
N ALA A 101 -11.88 -0.26 5.62
CA ALA A 101 -11.40 -0.54 6.97
C ALA A 101 -10.66 -1.88 6.98
N ILE A 102 -9.44 -1.90 7.47
CA ILE A 102 -8.67 -3.12 7.72
C ILE A 102 -8.62 -3.33 9.24
N PRO A 103 -9.20 -4.42 9.77
CA PRO A 103 -9.00 -4.80 11.17
C PRO A 103 -7.52 -5.08 11.43
N VAL A 104 -6.95 -4.51 12.48
CA VAL A 104 -5.52 -4.67 12.84
C VAL A 104 -5.32 -5.37 14.17
N VAL A 105 -6.41 -5.74 14.83
CA VAL A 105 -6.45 -6.58 16.03
C VAL A 105 -7.49 -7.68 15.76
N ALA A 106 -7.09 -8.94 15.97
CA ALA A 106 -7.97 -10.09 15.84
C ALA A 106 -8.92 -10.20 17.05
N PRO A 107 -10.02 -10.98 16.98
CA PRO A 107 -10.98 -11.12 18.09
C PRO A 107 -10.37 -11.61 19.40
N ASN A 108 -9.25 -12.33 19.34
CA ASN A 108 -8.48 -12.78 20.51
C ASN A 108 -7.52 -11.71 21.08
N GLY A 109 -7.58 -10.47 20.58
CA GLY A 109 -6.73 -9.35 21.00
C GLY A 109 -5.33 -9.34 20.37
N ALA A 110 -4.97 -10.33 19.54
CA ALA A 110 -3.65 -10.37 18.91
C ALA A 110 -3.54 -9.32 17.78
N PRO A 111 -2.45 -8.53 17.72
CA PRO A 111 -2.22 -7.64 16.59
C PRO A 111 -2.06 -8.39 15.27
N ILE A 112 -2.40 -7.73 14.17
CA ILE A 112 -2.19 -8.26 12.82
C ILE A 112 -0.69 -8.49 12.56
N THR A 113 -0.36 -9.60 11.91
CA THR A 113 1.02 -9.87 11.50
C THR A 113 1.36 -9.11 10.21
N ARG A 114 2.65 -8.86 9.97
CA ARG A 114 3.12 -8.18 8.75
C ARG A 114 2.60 -8.85 7.47
N VAL A 115 2.65 -10.20 7.40
CA VAL A 115 2.17 -10.93 6.23
C VAL A 115 0.65 -10.85 6.07
N ALA A 116 -0.11 -10.94 7.16
CA ALA A 116 -1.56 -10.81 7.11
C ALA A 116 -1.96 -9.40 6.63
N LEU A 117 -1.27 -8.35 7.09
CA LEU A 117 -1.49 -6.99 6.62
C LEU A 117 -1.19 -6.85 5.12
N ALA A 118 -0.07 -7.40 4.65
CA ALA A 118 0.31 -7.38 3.24
C ALA A 118 -0.74 -8.07 2.35
N VAL A 119 -1.26 -9.22 2.78
CA VAL A 119 -2.32 -9.97 2.07
C VAL A 119 -3.61 -9.17 1.99
N GLN A 120 -4.01 -8.49 3.08
CA GLN A 120 -5.21 -7.63 3.08
C GLN A 120 -5.06 -6.44 2.13
N ILE A 121 -3.88 -5.80 2.09
CA ILE A 121 -3.57 -4.71 1.16
C ILE A 121 -3.64 -5.23 -0.29
N ALA A 122 -2.99 -6.36 -0.59
CA ALA A 122 -3.01 -6.96 -1.93
C ALA A 122 -4.43 -7.33 -2.38
N THR A 123 -5.26 -7.83 -1.45
CA THR A 123 -6.69 -8.11 -1.71
C THR A 123 -7.46 -6.83 -2.03
N SER A 124 -7.24 -5.76 -1.28
CA SER A 124 -7.87 -4.47 -1.55
C SER A 124 -7.47 -3.90 -2.92
N PHE A 125 -6.20 -4.03 -3.31
CA PHE A 125 -5.75 -3.64 -4.65
C PHE A 125 -6.34 -4.50 -5.78
N ALA A 126 -6.53 -5.80 -5.55
CA ALA A 126 -7.19 -6.66 -6.53
C ALA A 126 -8.60 -6.17 -6.83
N HIS A 127 -9.40 -5.91 -5.78
CA HIS A 127 -10.74 -5.38 -5.94
C HIS A 127 -10.74 -3.96 -6.54
N PHE A 128 -9.76 -3.12 -6.21
CA PHE A 128 -9.62 -1.81 -6.83
C PHE A 128 -9.36 -1.93 -8.33
N VAL A 129 -8.41 -2.78 -8.75
CA VAL A 129 -8.08 -3.02 -10.16
C VAL A 129 -9.29 -3.58 -10.92
N GLU A 130 -10.02 -4.52 -10.30
CA GLU A 130 -11.25 -5.09 -10.87
C GLU A 130 -12.34 -4.05 -11.11
N LYS A 131 -12.44 -3.02 -10.26
CA LYS A 131 -13.35 -1.89 -10.48
C LYS A 131 -12.79 -0.90 -11.50
N ALA A 132 -11.54 -0.48 -11.33
CA ALA A 132 -10.92 0.60 -12.09
C ALA A 132 -10.76 0.28 -13.59
N GLN A 133 -10.70 -1.01 -13.97
CA GLN A 133 -10.67 -1.40 -15.38
C GLN A 133 -11.93 -1.01 -16.18
N TYR A 134 -13.03 -0.71 -15.50
CA TYR A 134 -14.29 -0.28 -16.12
C TYR A 134 -14.49 1.25 -16.08
N GLU A 135 -13.55 1.99 -15.49
CA GLU A 135 -13.64 3.42 -15.27
C GLU A 135 -12.71 4.17 -16.23
N THR A 136 -13.07 5.39 -16.61
CA THR A 136 -12.25 6.20 -17.54
C THR A 136 -11.24 7.03 -16.76
N PRO A 137 -9.92 6.85 -16.96
CA PRO A 137 -8.93 7.64 -16.25
C PRO A 137 -8.83 9.06 -16.81
N SER A 138 -8.52 10.03 -15.95
CA SER A 138 -8.11 11.38 -16.36
C SER A 138 -6.67 11.43 -16.89
N ASP A 139 -5.83 10.46 -16.51
CA ASP A 139 -4.47 10.27 -17.01
C ASP A 139 -4.25 8.82 -17.45
N ARG A 140 -4.02 8.63 -18.75
CA ARG A 140 -3.84 7.31 -19.35
C ARG A 140 -2.49 6.66 -19.05
N SER A 141 -1.51 7.40 -18.53
CA SER A 141 -0.16 6.86 -18.23
C SER A 141 -0.14 5.84 -17.09
N TRP A 142 -1.22 5.80 -16.29
CA TRP A 142 -1.46 4.86 -15.20
C TRP A 142 -2.78 4.09 -15.37
N MET A 143 -3.28 4.00 -16.60
CA MET A 143 -4.54 3.33 -16.89
C MET A 143 -4.52 1.87 -16.43
N VAL A 144 -5.52 1.49 -15.65
CA VAL A 144 -5.78 0.10 -15.29
C VAL A 144 -6.56 -0.54 -16.43
N SER A 145 -5.95 -1.47 -17.13
CA SER A 145 -6.58 -2.21 -18.22
C SER A 145 -5.79 -3.48 -18.57
N PRO A 146 -6.39 -4.45 -19.31
CA PRO A 146 -5.68 -5.67 -19.72
C PRO A 146 -4.39 -5.43 -20.52
N ASN A 147 -4.31 -4.30 -21.23
CA ASN A 147 -3.19 -3.93 -22.11
C ASN A 147 -2.22 -2.91 -21.48
N CYS A 148 -2.49 -2.43 -20.26
CA CYS A 148 -1.66 -1.46 -19.57
C CYS A 148 -1.32 -1.97 -18.17
N VAL A 149 -1.72 -1.26 -17.11
CA VAL A 149 -1.47 -1.72 -15.75
C VAL A 149 -2.43 -2.85 -15.38
N ARG A 150 -1.86 -4.02 -15.04
CA ARG A 150 -2.57 -5.17 -14.50
C ARG A 150 -2.21 -5.38 -13.03
N PHE A 151 -3.07 -6.07 -12.30
CA PHE A 151 -2.82 -6.42 -10.90
C PHE A 151 -1.49 -7.18 -10.69
N GLU A 152 -1.10 -8.01 -11.66
CA GLU A 152 0.15 -8.78 -11.58
C GLU A 152 1.43 -7.96 -11.69
N HIS A 153 1.34 -6.72 -12.20
CA HIS A 153 2.46 -5.80 -12.26
C HIS A 153 2.70 -5.09 -10.91
N LEU A 154 1.76 -5.19 -9.96
CA LEU A 154 1.81 -4.44 -8.71
C LEU A 154 2.80 -5.05 -7.71
N ILE A 155 3.71 -4.22 -7.22
CA ILE A 155 4.67 -4.53 -6.16
C ILE A 155 4.34 -3.65 -4.95
N LEU A 156 4.02 -4.28 -3.82
CA LEU A 156 3.81 -3.60 -2.54
C LEU A 156 5.18 -3.30 -1.90
N ILE A 157 5.49 -2.01 -1.67
CA ILE A 157 6.76 -1.58 -1.07
C ILE A 157 6.61 -1.33 0.43
N SER A 158 5.65 -0.48 0.80
CA SER A 158 5.42 -0.11 2.19
C SER A 158 3.97 0.32 2.43
N LEU A 159 3.59 0.48 3.69
CA LEU A 159 2.35 1.14 4.11
C LEU A 159 2.73 2.37 4.94
N GLN A 160 2.20 3.53 4.55
CA GLN A 160 2.51 4.82 5.15
C GLN A 160 1.27 5.37 5.86
N ASN A 161 1.45 5.87 7.08
CA ASN A 161 0.41 6.63 7.77
C ASN A 161 0.44 8.06 7.25
N THR A 162 -0.69 8.53 6.73
CA THR A 162 -0.77 9.84 6.08
C THR A 162 -1.57 10.84 6.90
N PHE A 163 -2.52 10.36 7.70
CA PHE A 163 -3.35 11.18 8.56
C PHE A 163 -4.09 10.31 9.59
N GLU A 164 -3.95 10.56 10.90
CA GLU A 164 -4.65 9.82 11.96
C GLU A 164 -4.65 8.29 11.76
N ASP A 165 -5.80 7.67 11.51
CA ASP A 165 -5.97 6.24 11.24
C ASP A 165 -5.99 5.90 9.74
N VAL A 166 -5.67 6.87 8.87
CA VAL A 166 -5.60 6.72 7.41
C VAL A 166 -4.20 6.30 6.98
N TRP A 167 -4.17 5.23 6.19
CA TRP A 167 -2.95 4.64 5.66
C TRP A 167 -3.06 4.44 4.15
N GLN A 168 -1.95 4.69 3.47
CA GLN A 168 -1.82 4.49 2.03
C GLN A 168 -0.65 3.56 1.74
N ALA A 169 -0.83 2.68 0.77
CA ALA A 169 0.26 1.84 0.32
C ALA A 169 1.20 2.67 -0.55
N ASP A 170 2.45 2.29 -0.51
CA ASP A 170 3.47 2.70 -1.46
C ASP A 170 3.70 1.52 -2.43
N VAL A 171 3.55 1.79 -3.72
CA VAL A 171 3.43 0.76 -4.75
C VAL A 171 4.37 1.08 -5.90
N ALA A 172 4.95 0.04 -6.48
CA ALA A 172 5.65 0.10 -7.74
C ALA A 172 4.99 -0.79 -8.78
N LEU A 173 5.25 -0.49 -10.05
CA LEU A 173 4.96 -1.34 -11.18
C LEU A 173 6.23 -2.04 -11.63
N ASP A 174 6.14 -3.31 -11.97
CA ASP A 174 7.17 -4.04 -12.69
C ASP A 174 6.53 -4.64 -13.95
N ILE A 175 6.81 -4.01 -15.09
CA ILE A 175 6.26 -4.38 -16.41
C ILE A 175 7.44 -4.97 -17.20
N CYS A 176 7.58 -6.28 -17.10
CA CYS A 176 8.50 -7.08 -17.89
C CYS A 176 7.77 -7.84 -19.00
#